data_AF-A0A522FKS9-F1
#
_entry.id   AF-A0A522FKS9-F1
#
_cell.length_a   1.000
_cell.length_b   1.000
_cell.length_c   1.000
_cell.angle_alpha   90.00
_cell.angle_beta   90.00
_cell.angle_gamma   90.00
#
_symmetry.space_group_name_H-M   'P 1'
#
loop_
_entity.id
_entity.type
_entity.pdbx_description
1 polymer ?
#
loop_
_entity_poly.entity_id
_entity_poly.type
_entity_poly.pdbx_seq_one_letter_code
_entity_poly.pdbx_strand_id
1 'polypeptide(L)'
;MKQIFKFEFYEIKIRKADADLIRDRILSIAKEKNIGTEPIQYEDLLRDIGKKLIELSNTYEFVLDGKKVDLTQDNFAMFKSKVLKTFFHSKLNDDILSILKKNLDILCFYAFDKPWSETEINNKTNELRDVKSKIAVFLLFFKRKNVQRVLLILLFVLLLIYIQYLVSENNTVMKYYETKDKRYQIELEKARDNFFILNKYDLKYYDTLVISDNARVLYIKNFGNDTAKSFPGGIAYQIIRSNINYKSEPGIKLCSKFSSGYAFGFGKTYCEDNCYEDIDKIQYTEHPYKTIFRIYFKDSTLITYVSFKWVEMNGNWGSGGMVYINGNKFGTAPYQYIGIYPPSNMLKDETVRNYKLKVDEYAKYIDIVVLDISNVSEIFINNIVVYGK
;
A
#
# COMPACT_ATOMS: atom_id res chain seq x y z
N MET A 1 -24.95 -10.40 -36.24
CA MET A 1 -25.81 -9.73 -35.25
C MET A 1 -25.18 -9.97 -33.89
N LYS A 2 -24.90 -8.92 -33.09
CA LYS A 2 -24.24 -9.08 -31.78
C LYS A 2 -25.20 -9.75 -30.80
N GLN A 3 -24.69 -10.62 -29.92
CA GLN A 3 -25.50 -11.23 -28.87
C GLN A 3 -25.75 -10.20 -27.77
N ILE A 4 -27.01 -10.01 -27.36
CA ILE A 4 -27.34 -9.05 -26.31
C ILE A 4 -27.09 -9.73 -24.95
N PHE A 5 -26.19 -9.16 -24.14
CA PHE A 5 -25.96 -9.58 -22.77
C PHE A 5 -26.42 -8.50 -21.80
N LYS A 6 -27.32 -8.85 -20.88
CA LYS A 6 -27.87 -7.93 -19.88
C LYS A 6 -27.19 -8.16 -18.53
N PHE A 7 -26.52 -7.15 -18.01
CA PHE A 7 -26.00 -7.18 -16.64
C PHE A 7 -27.13 -6.98 -15.64
N GLU A 8 -27.12 -7.76 -14.56
CA GLU A 8 -28.15 -7.76 -13.53
C GLU A 8 -27.61 -7.26 -12.18
N PHE A 9 -28.38 -6.41 -11.49
CA PHE A 9 -28.06 -5.85 -10.17
C PHE A 9 -28.79 -6.59 -9.05
N TYR A 10 -28.35 -7.81 -8.76
CA TYR A 10 -28.69 -8.48 -7.50
C TYR A 10 -27.46 -9.19 -6.95
N GLU A 11 -27.52 -9.49 -5.65
CA GLU A 11 -26.49 -10.25 -4.97
C GLU A 11 -26.70 -11.75 -5.22
N ILE A 12 -25.64 -12.43 -5.65
CA ILE A 12 -25.62 -13.88 -5.85
C ILE A 12 -24.61 -14.52 -4.89
N LYS A 13 -24.96 -15.71 -4.41
CA LYS A 13 -24.12 -16.53 -3.56
C LYS A 13 -23.46 -17.62 -4.40
N ILE A 14 -22.14 -17.69 -4.41
CA ILE A 14 -21.37 -18.73 -5.12
C ILE A 14 -20.54 -19.55 -4.14
N ARG A 15 -20.29 -20.82 -4.46
CA ARG A 15 -19.44 -21.65 -3.62
C ARG A 15 -18.00 -21.17 -3.71
N LYS A 16 -17.26 -21.32 -2.60
CA LYS A 16 -15.84 -20.97 -2.51
C LYS A 16 -15.02 -21.66 -3.61
N ALA A 17 -15.28 -22.95 -3.88
CA ALA A 17 -14.59 -23.69 -4.94
C ALA A 17 -14.78 -23.09 -6.34
N ASP A 18 -15.98 -22.57 -6.64
CA ASP A 18 -16.23 -21.92 -7.93
C ASP A 18 -15.54 -20.55 -7.99
N ALA A 19 -15.51 -19.81 -6.87
CA ALA A 19 -14.76 -18.56 -6.75
C ALA A 19 -13.24 -18.78 -6.90
N ASP A 20 -12.69 -19.83 -6.29
CA ASP A 20 -11.28 -20.21 -6.42
C ASP A 20 -10.92 -20.56 -7.85
N LEU A 21 -11.78 -21.31 -8.57
CA LEU A 21 -11.57 -21.60 -9.99
C LEU A 21 -11.49 -20.32 -10.84
N ILE A 22 -12.33 -19.33 -10.55
CA ILE A 22 -12.26 -18.01 -11.21
C ILE A 22 -10.96 -17.31 -10.83
N ARG A 23 -10.59 -17.25 -9.53
CA ARG A 23 -9.35 -16.61 -9.05
C ARG A 23 -8.12 -17.20 -9.74
N ASP A 24 -7.97 -18.51 -9.72
CA ASP A 24 -6.83 -19.22 -10.30
C ASP A 24 -6.69 -18.91 -11.79
N ARG A 25 -7.80 -18.87 -12.52
CA ARG A 25 -7.78 -18.53 -13.94
C ARG A 25 -7.37 -17.08 -14.18
N ILE A 26 -7.87 -16.14 -13.38
CA ILE A 26 -7.49 -14.73 -13.44
C ILE A 26 -6.00 -14.57 -13.13
N LEU A 27 -5.47 -15.28 -12.13
CA LEU A 27 -4.05 -15.26 -11.78
C LEU A 27 -3.17 -15.81 -12.89
N SER A 28 -3.59 -16.90 -13.55
CA SER A 28 -2.90 -17.44 -14.73
C SER A 28 -2.79 -16.39 -15.83
N ILE A 29 -3.90 -15.71 -16.16
CA ILE A 29 -3.93 -14.67 -17.20
C ILE A 29 -3.05 -13.48 -16.78
N ALA A 30 -3.14 -13.04 -15.52
CA ALA A 30 -2.30 -11.96 -15.00
C ALA A 30 -0.81 -12.31 -15.09
N LYS A 31 -0.44 -13.56 -14.80
CA LYS A 31 0.93 -14.07 -14.91
C LYS A 31 1.41 -14.12 -16.35
N GLU A 32 0.61 -14.65 -17.26
CA GLU A 32 0.90 -14.67 -18.71
C GLU A 32 1.13 -13.25 -19.27
N LYS A 33 0.38 -12.28 -18.76
CA LYS A 33 0.47 -10.87 -19.16
C LYS A 33 1.44 -10.02 -18.32
N ASN A 34 2.16 -10.62 -17.38
CA ASN A 34 3.08 -9.95 -16.45
C ASN A 34 2.43 -8.77 -15.67
N ILE A 35 1.16 -8.93 -15.28
CA ILE A 35 0.39 -7.95 -14.50
C ILE A 35 0.69 -8.18 -13.01
N GLY A 36 1.78 -7.56 -12.53
CA GLY A 36 2.07 -7.39 -11.11
C GLY A 36 1.99 -8.69 -10.30
N THR A 37 2.70 -9.73 -10.70
CA THR A 37 2.45 -11.08 -10.17
C THR A 37 2.76 -11.29 -8.70
N GLU A 38 3.42 -10.36 -8.01
CA GLU A 38 3.62 -10.40 -6.55
C GLU A 38 4.10 -9.03 -6.00
N PRO A 39 3.23 -8.21 -5.37
CA PRO A 39 1.78 -8.39 -5.19
C PRO A 39 0.94 -7.95 -6.40
N ILE A 40 -0.25 -8.56 -6.57
CA ILE A 40 -1.25 -8.25 -7.62
C ILE A 40 -1.53 -6.75 -7.67
N GLN A 41 -1.23 -6.13 -8.80
CA GLN A 41 -1.56 -4.73 -9.08
C GLN A 41 -3.03 -4.64 -9.54
N TYR A 42 -3.94 -4.50 -8.59
CA TYR A 42 -5.39 -4.56 -8.85
C TYR A 42 -5.90 -3.50 -9.86
N GLU A 43 -5.26 -2.33 -9.93
CA GLU A 43 -5.64 -1.30 -10.90
C GLU A 43 -5.23 -1.67 -12.32
N ASP A 44 -4.06 -2.29 -12.50
CA ASP A 44 -3.59 -2.77 -13.80
C ASP A 44 -4.43 -3.97 -14.26
N LEU A 45 -4.76 -4.88 -13.33
CA LEU A 45 -5.67 -5.98 -13.60
C LEU A 45 -7.06 -5.46 -14.00
N LEU A 46 -7.59 -4.45 -13.31
CA LEU A 46 -8.88 -3.84 -13.66
C LEU A 46 -8.85 -3.22 -15.05
N ARG A 47 -7.75 -2.55 -15.41
CA ARG A 47 -7.55 -1.98 -16.75
C ARG A 47 -7.51 -3.07 -17.82
N ASP A 48 -6.85 -4.19 -17.56
CA ASP A 48 -6.81 -5.32 -18.50
C ASP A 48 -8.17 -6.02 -18.63
N ILE A 49 -8.94 -6.15 -17.54
CA ILE A 49 -10.33 -6.61 -17.59
C ILE A 49 -11.17 -5.69 -18.47
N GLY A 50 -11.02 -4.37 -18.32
CA GLY A 50 -11.69 -3.38 -19.16
C GLY A 50 -11.38 -3.55 -20.65
N LYS A 51 -10.09 -3.71 -20.99
CA LYS A 51 -9.66 -3.99 -22.37
C LYS A 51 -10.31 -5.26 -22.93
N LYS A 52 -10.34 -6.34 -22.13
CA LYS A 52 -10.97 -7.59 -22.54
C LYS A 52 -12.47 -7.44 -22.81
N LEU A 53 -13.19 -6.66 -21.99
CA LEU A 53 -14.60 -6.38 -22.25
C LEU A 53 -14.80 -5.57 -23.54
N ILE A 54 -13.92 -4.60 -23.82
CA ILE A 54 -13.94 -3.85 -25.09
C ILE A 54 -13.76 -4.81 -26.27
N GLU A 55 -12.83 -5.76 -26.20
CA GLU A 55 -12.66 -6.80 -27.23
C GLU A 55 -13.93 -7.64 -27.40
N LEU A 56 -14.54 -8.07 -26.29
CA LEU A 56 -15.78 -8.84 -26.30
C LEU A 56 -16.98 -8.05 -26.82
N SER A 57 -16.94 -6.72 -26.81
CA SER A 57 -17.98 -5.86 -27.38
C SER A 57 -18.12 -6.03 -28.90
N ASN A 58 -17.15 -6.67 -29.57
CA ASN A 58 -17.28 -7.08 -30.98
C ASN A 58 -18.31 -8.20 -31.16
N THR A 59 -18.45 -9.06 -30.16
CA THR A 59 -19.36 -10.23 -30.16
C THR A 59 -20.65 -9.95 -29.41
N TYR A 60 -20.56 -9.20 -28.32
CA TYR A 60 -21.66 -8.91 -27.41
C TYR A 60 -22.10 -7.44 -27.47
N GLU A 61 -23.40 -7.21 -27.33
CA GLU A 61 -23.95 -5.92 -26.97
C GLU A 61 -24.31 -5.94 -25.48
N PHE A 62 -23.52 -5.23 -24.68
CA PHE A 62 -23.72 -5.15 -23.24
C PHE A 62 -24.79 -4.10 -22.91
N VAL A 63 -25.76 -4.50 -22.09
CA VAL A 63 -26.86 -3.64 -21.62
C VAL A 63 -26.90 -3.66 -20.10
N LEU A 64 -27.03 -2.50 -19.49
CA LEU A 64 -27.20 -2.33 -18.05
C LEU A 64 -28.33 -1.34 -17.79
N ASP A 65 -29.32 -1.75 -16.98
CA ASP A 65 -30.53 -0.99 -16.69
C ASP A 65 -31.26 -0.50 -17.96
N GLY A 66 -31.35 -1.38 -18.96
CA GLY A 66 -31.99 -1.07 -20.24
C GLY A 66 -31.20 -0.13 -21.16
N LYS A 67 -30.03 0.35 -20.73
CA LYS A 67 -29.15 1.22 -21.51
C LYS A 67 -27.95 0.44 -22.04
N LYS A 68 -27.56 0.74 -23.28
CA LYS A 68 -26.33 0.19 -23.87
C LYS A 68 -25.12 0.72 -23.09
N VAL A 69 -24.20 -0.18 -22.77
CA VAL A 69 -22.95 0.12 -22.06
C VAL A 69 -21.90 0.53 -23.08
N ASP A 70 -21.31 1.71 -22.93
CA ASP A 70 -20.11 2.11 -23.66
C ASP A 70 -18.86 1.80 -22.83
N LEU A 71 -18.09 0.80 -23.27
CA LEU A 71 -16.89 0.34 -22.59
C LEU A 71 -15.65 1.19 -22.89
N THR A 72 -15.75 2.18 -23.78
CA THR A 72 -14.63 3.06 -24.18
C THR A 72 -14.56 4.36 -23.37
N GLN A 73 -15.63 4.71 -22.66
CA GLN A 73 -15.72 5.90 -21.80
C GLN A 73 -15.71 5.52 -20.32
N ASP A 74 -15.63 6.50 -19.43
CA ASP A 74 -15.61 6.28 -17.97
C ASP A 74 -16.91 5.55 -17.54
N ASN A 75 -16.78 4.25 -17.26
CA ASN A 75 -17.90 3.32 -17.46
C ASN A 75 -18.62 2.96 -16.16
N PHE A 76 -19.90 3.33 -16.06
CA PHE A 76 -20.77 3.01 -14.92
C PHE A 76 -21.00 1.50 -14.70
N ALA A 77 -20.75 0.67 -15.70
CA ALA A 77 -20.87 -0.78 -15.59
C ALA A 77 -19.69 -1.43 -14.81
N MET A 78 -18.50 -0.84 -14.90
CA MET A 78 -17.29 -1.42 -14.34
C MET A 78 -17.25 -1.30 -12.81
N PHE A 79 -16.77 -2.32 -12.13
CA PHE A 79 -16.56 -2.25 -10.67
C PHE A 79 -15.22 -1.61 -10.33
N LYS A 80 -15.10 -1.08 -9.11
CA LYS A 80 -13.84 -0.53 -8.58
C LYS A 80 -12.90 -1.63 -8.12
N SER A 81 -11.60 -1.34 -8.02
CA SER A 81 -10.57 -2.27 -7.53
C SER A 81 -10.86 -2.88 -6.15
N LYS A 82 -11.65 -2.19 -5.30
CA LYS A 82 -12.16 -2.73 -4.03
C LYS A 82 -12.91 -4.07 -4.20
N VAL A 83 -13.65 -4.25 -5.30
CA VAL A 83 -14.35 -5.51 -5.59
C VAL A 83 -13.35 -6.63 -5.86
N LEU A 84 -12.29 -6.38 -6.62
CA LEU A 84 -11.21 -7.36 -6.82
C LEU A 84 -10.51 -7.69 -5.49
N LYS A 85 -10.15 -6.67 -4.70
CA LYS A 85 -9.52 -6.89 -3.40
C LYS A 85 -10.38 -7.77 -2.50
N THR A 86 -11.69 -7.53 -2.46
CA THR A 86 -12.65 -8.34 -1.70
C THR A 86 -12.75 -9.75 -2.26
N PHE A 87 -12.82 -9.88 -3.59
CA PHE A 87 -12.89 -11.17 -4.27
C PHE A 87 -11.65 -12.01 -4.00
N PHE A 88 -10.44 -11.45 -4.06
CA PHE A 88 -9.17 -12.18 -3.85
C PHE A 88 -8.81 -12.40 -2.38
N HIS A 89 -9.17 -11.49 -1.47
CA HIS A 89 -8.77 -11.56 -0.05
C HIS A 89 -9.92 -11.94 0.89
N SER A 90 -11.02 -12.49 0.39
CA SER A 90 -12.08 -13.02 1.24
C SER A 90 -11.52 -14.14 2.13
N LYS A 91 -11.07 -13.78 3.34
CA LYS A 91 -10.56 -14.67 4.41
C LYS A 91 -11.68 -15.42 5.13
N LEU A 92 -12.93 -15.27 4.69
CA LEU A 92 -14.05 -15.96 5.29
C LEU A 92 -13.82 -17.47 5.13
N ASN A 93 -13.87 -18.18 6.27
CA ASN A 93 -13.91 -19.64 6.31
C ASN A 93 -15.24 -20.18 5.76
N ASP A 94 -16.14 -19.30 5.32
CA ASP A 94 -17.44 -19.65 4.78
C ASP A 94 -17.29 -20.28 3.39
N ASP A 95 -18.00 -21.38 3.17
CA ASP A 95 -18.06 -22.09 1.88
C ASP A 95 -18.80 -21.29 0.79
N ILE A 96 -19.36 -20.12 1.13
CA ILE A 96 -20.22 -19.32 0.27
C ILE A 96 -19.74 -17.86 0.24
N LEU A 97 -19.49 -17.34 -0.97
CA LEU A 97 -19.13 -15.96 -1.24
C LEU A 97 -20.34 -15.21 -1.82
N SER A 98 -20.62 -14.03 -1.27
CA SER A 98 -21.66 -13.13 -1.77
C SER A 98 -21.06 -12.04 -2.66
N ILE A 99 -21.58 -11.88 -3.88
CA ILE A 99 -21.08 -10.90 -4.86
C ILE A 99 -22.23 -10.40 -5.74
N LEU A 100 -22.16 -9.16 -6.24
CA LEU A 100 -23.13 -8.70 -7.24
C LEU A 100 -22.98 -9.50 -8.54
N LYS A 101 -24.11 -9.97 -9.09
CA LYS A 101 -24.17 -10.78 -10.32
C LYS A 101 -23.39 -10.15 -11.48
N LYS A 102 -23.58 -8.84 -11.72
CA LYS A 102 -22.82 -8.12 -12.76
C LYS A 102 -21.29 -8.22 -12.59
N ASN A 103 -20.80 -8.17 -11.35
CA ASN A 103 -19.36 -8.21 -11.08
C ASN A 103 -18.83 -9.62 -11.33
N LEU A 104 -19.59 -10.63 -10.92
CA LEU A 104 -19.26 -12.02 -11.19
C LEU A 104 -19.26 -12.31 -12.69
N ASP A 105 -20.23 -11.80 -13.44
CA ASP A 105 -20.28 -11.95 -14.90
C ASP A 105 -19.07 -11.33 -15.58
N ILE A 106 -18.67 -10.13 -15.18
CA ILE A 106 -17.46 -9.48 -15.70
C ILE A 106 -16.21 -10.33 -15.41
N LEU A 107 -16.08 -10.85 -14.19
CA LEU A 107 -14.95 -11.71 -13.82
C LEU A 107 -14.94 -13.02 -14.63
N CYS A 108 -16.11 -13.61 -14.88
CA CYS A 108 -16.24 -14.81 -15.70
C CYS A 108 -15.96 -14.53 -17.18
N PHE A 109 -16.40 -13.39 -17.72
CA PHE A 109 -16.04 -12.99 -19.08
C PHE A 109 -14.53 -12.86 -19.22
N TYR A 110 -13.87 -12.27 -18.23
CA TYR A 110 -12.42 -12.15 -18.25
C TYR A 110 -11.71 -13.52 -18.14
N ALA A 111 -12.18 -14.39 -17.25
CA ALA A 111 -11.55 -15.68 -17.00
C ALA A 111 -11.83 -16.73 -18.11
N PHE A 112 -13.03 -16.71 -18.70
CA PHE A 112 -13.58 -17.81 -19.50
C PHE A 112 -14.29 -17.39 -20.78
N ASP A 113 -14.28 -16.10 -21.16
CA ASP A 113 -14.97 -15.56 -22.34
C ASP A 113 -16.50 -15.77 -22.36
N LYS A 114 -17.10 -15.99 -21.17
CA LYS A 114 -18.53 -16.23 -21.02
C LYS A 114 -19.05 -15.73 -19.66
N PRO A 115 -20.35 -15.41 -19.54
CA PRO A 115 -20.92 -14.97 -18.26
C PRO A 115 -21.03 -16.14 -17.27
N TRP A 116 -21.35 -15.82 -16.02
CA TRP A 116 -21.57 -16.83 -15.00
C TRP A 116 -22.85 -17.62 -15.28
N SER A 117 -22.74 -18.95 -15.17
CA SER A 117 -23.85 -19.91 -15.23
C SER A 117 -23.64 -21.01 -14.19
N GLU A 118 -24.66 -21.27 -13.36
CA GLU A 118 -24.63 -22.33 -12.34
C GLU A 118 -24.54 -23.75 -12.96
N THR A 119 -25.03 -23.94 -14.18
CA THR A 119 -25.16 -25.28 -14.79
C THR A 119 -23.86 -25.77 -15.44
N GLU A 120 -22.96 -24.88 -15.87
CA GLU A 120 -21.78 -25.28 -16.63
C GLU A 120 -20.55 -25.63 -15.79
N ILE A 121 -20.44 -25.11 -14.56
CA ILE A 121 -19.28 -25.38 -13.69
C ILE A 121 -19.37 -26.78 -13.05
N ASN A 122 -20.59 -27.25 -12.75
CA ASN A 122 -20.83 -28.63 -12.35
C ASN A 122 -20.53 -29.64 -13.46
N ASN A 123 -20.65 -29.26 -14.74
CA ASN A 123 -20.32 -30.14 -15.86
C ASN A 123 -18.80 -30.34 -16.04
N LYS A 124 -17.97 -29.31 -15.80
CA LYS A 124 -16.50 -29.49 -15.78
C LYS A 124 -15.99 -30.32 -14.60
N THR A 125 -16.67 -30.29 -13.45
CA THR A 125 -16.36 -31.19 -12.32
C THR A 125 -16.79 -32.63 -12.61
N ASN A 126 -17.84 -32.83 -13.41
CA ASN A 126 -18.28 -34.15 -13.86
C ASN A 126 -17.42 -34.72 -15.00
N GLU A 127 -16.87 -33.90 -15.90
CA GLU A 127 -15.92 -34.35 -16.94
C GLU A 127 -14.64 -34.95 -16.33
N LEU A 128 -14.14 -34.41 -15.21
CA LEU A 128 -13.03 -34.98 -14.44
C LEU A 128 -13.37 -36.34 -13.80
N ARG A 129 -14.65 -36.63 -13.56
CA ARG A 129 -15.14 -37.95 -13.11
C ARG A 129 -15.29 -38.94 -14.26
N ASP A 130 -15.65 -38.47 -15.46
CA ASP A 130 -15.82 -39.31 -16.66
C ASP A 130 -14.49 -39.73 -17.31
N VAL A 131 -13.41 -38.96 -17.12
CA VAL A 131 -12.05 -39.37 -17.52
C VAL A 131 -11.61 -40.65 -16.78
N LYS A 132 -12.00 -40.83 -15.50
CA LYS A 132 -11.71 -42.07 -14.76
C LYS A 132 -12.47 -43.28 -15.29
N SER A 133 -13.69 -43.07 -15.83
CA SER A 133 -14.51 -44.14 -16.42
C SER A 133 -13.94 -44.59 -17.78
N LYS A 134 -13.49 -43.63 -18.60
CA LYS A 134 -12.90 -43.89 -19.92
C LYS A 134 -11.51 -44.52 -19.85
N ILE A 135 -10.71 -44.19 -18.84
CA ILE A 135 -9.41 -44.86 -18.59
C ILE A 135 -9.61 -46.35 -18.27
N ALA A 136 -10.68 -46.71 -17.54
CA ALA A 136 -10.98 -48.10 -17.23
C ALA A 136 -11.40 -48.92 -18.47
N VAL A 137 -12.12 -48.31 -19.42
CA VAL A 137 -12.50 -48.93 -20.70
C VAL A 137 -11.32 -49.00 -21.67
N PHE A 138 -10.45 -47.98 -21.66
CA PHE A 138 -9.25 -47.94 -22.51
C PHE A 138 -8.24 -49.03 -22.09
N LEU A 139 -8.10 -49.32 -20.79
CA LEU A 139 -7.22 -50.38 -20.29
C LEU A 139 -7.65 -51.80 -20.72
N LEU A 140 -8.92 -52.02 -21.03
CA LEU A 140 -9.42 -53.32 -21.53
C LEU A 140 -9.04 -53.59 -23.00
N PHE A 141 -8.71 -52.56 -23.78
CA PHE A 141 -8.33 -52.69 -25.19
C PHE A 141 -6.84 -53.09 -25.40
N PHE A 142 -6.01 -53.07 -24.36
CA PHE A 142 -4.55 -53.18 -24.45
C PHE A 142 -4.00 -54.61 -24.21
N LYS A 143 -4.62 -55.63 -24.81
CA LYS A 143 -4.10 -57.01 -24.80
C LYS A 143 -3.14 -57.37 -25.95
N ARG A 144 -2.68 -56.41 -26.77
CA ARG A 144 -1.73 -56.66 -27.87
C ARG A 144 -0.29 -56.20 -27.53
N LYS A 145 0.63 -57.17 -27.47
CA LYS A 145 2.05 -57.07 -27.05
C LYS A 145 2.86 -55.95 -27.73
N ASN A 146 2.52 -55.58 -28.97
CA ASN A 146 3.24 -54.52 -29.72
C ASN A 146 2.80 -53.11 -29.32
N VAL A 147 1.55 -52.94 -28.88
CA VAL A 147 1.03 -51.63 -28.45
C VAL A 147 1.63 -51.23 -27.10
N GLN A 148 1.90 -52.20 -26.22
CA GLN A 148 2.57 -51.96 -24.94
C GLN A 148 3.97 -51.37 -25.09
N ARG A 149 4.76 -51.84 -26.07
CA ARG A 149 6.11 -51.32 -26.31
C ARG A 149 6.11 -49.87 -26.80
N VAL A 150 5.20 -49.54 -27.72
CA VAL A 150 5.05 -48.17 -28.24
C VAL A 150 4.58 -47.22 -27.13
N LEU A 151 3.64 -47.66 -26.29
CA LEU A 151 3.16 -46.86 -25.16
C LEU A 151 4.26 -46.62 -24.12
N LEU A 152 5.11 -47.62 -23.84
CA LEU A 152 6.24 -47.49 -22.92
C LEU A 152 7.28 -46.48 -23.43
N ILE A 153 7.56 -46.50 -24.74
CA ILE A 153 8.44 -45.51 -25.37
C ILE A 153 7.83 -44.12 -25.28
N LEU A 154 6.53 -43.98 -25.55
CA LEU A 154 5.83 -42.69 -25.46
C LEU A 154 5.83 -42.14 -24.03
N LEU A 155 5.56 -42.98 -23.04
CA LEU A 155 5.62 -42.64 -21.61
C LEU A 155 7.02 -42.20 -21.19
N PHE A 156 8.06 -42.89 -21.68
CA PHE A 156 9.45 -42.52 -21.42
C PHE A 156 9.81 -41.16 -22.02
N VAL A 157 9.36 -40.86 -23.25
CA VAL A 157 9.57 -39.55 -23.89
C VAL A 157 8.85 -38.44 -23.12
N LEU A 158 7.61 -38.67 -22.70
CA LEU A 158 6.85 -37.71 -21.89
C LEU A 158 7.52 -37.46 -20.53
N LEU A 159 8.08 -38.50 -19.91
CA LEU A 159 8.85 -38.35 -18.67
C LEU A 159 10.09 -37.47 -18.87
N LEU A 160 10.83 -37.66 -19.97
CA LEU A 160 12.00 -36.85 -20.28
C LEU A 160 11.65 -35.38 -20.52
N ILE A 161 10.56 -35.11 -21.25
CA ILE A 161 10.05 -33.74 -21.46
C ILE A 161 9.67 -33.10 -20.12
N TYR A 162 9.01 -33.85 -19.25
CA TYR A 162 8.62 -33.38 -17.92
C TYR A 162 9.84 -33.06 -17.04
N ILE A 163 10.88 -33.91 -17.06
CA ILE A 163 12.13 -33.65 -16.34
C ILE A 163 12.82 -32.38 -16.87
N GLN A 164 12.89 -32.19 -18.19
CA GLN A 164 13.45 -30.96 -18.76
C GLN A 164 12.67 -29.70 -18.36
N TYR A 165 11.34 -29.80 -18.31
CA TYR A 165 10.47 -28.73 -17.80
C TYR A 165 10.80 -28.38 -16.35
N LEU A 166 10.89 -29.38 -15.46
CA LEU A 166 11.24 -29.16 -14.06
C LEU A 166 12.63 -28.53 -13.88
N VAL A 167 13.62 -28.94 -14.68
CA VAL A 167 14.97 -28.34 -14.65
C VAL A 167 14.94 -26.88 -15.11
N SER A 168 14.15 -26.56 -16.14
CA SER A 168 13.97 -25.18 -16.62
C SER A 168 13.27 -24.29 -15.59
N GLU A 169 12.25 -24.82 -14.92
CA GLU A 169 11.54 -24.13 -13.85
C GLU A 169 12.47 -23.88 -12.65
N ASN A 170 13.24 -24.89 -12.23
CA ASN A 170 14.22 -24.75 -11.16
C ASN A 170 15.31 -23.71 -11.47
N ASN A 171 15.83 -23.67 -12.70
CA ASN A 171 16.79 -22.63 -13.12
C ASN A 171 16.18 -21.22 -13.09
N THR A 172 14.89 -21.09 -13.39
CA THR A 172 14.18 -19.81 -13.32
C THR A 172 14.02 -19.37 -11.87
N VAL A 173 13.67 -20.29 -10.98
CA VAL A 173 13.59 -20.07 -9.53
C VAL A 173 14.97 -19.69 -8.96
N MET A 174 16.04 -20.36 -9.36
CA MET A 174 17.41 -20.03 -8.91
C MET A 174 17.84 -18.63 -9.36
N LYS A 175 17.57 -18.23 -10.62
CA LYS A 175 17.83 -16.86 -11.10
C LYS A 175 17.02 -15.81 -10.33
N TYR A 176 15.79 -16.14 -9.93
CA TYR A 176 14.98 -15.28 -9.07
C TYR A 176 15.64 -15.09 -7.70
N TYR A 177 16.13 -16.16 -7.08
CA TYR A 177 16.85 -16.08 -5.80
C TYR A 177 18.16 -15.29 -5.91
N GLU A 178 18.96 -15.49 -6.96
CA GLU A 178 20.19 -14.70 -7.20
C GLU A 178 19.89 -13.21 -7.37
N THR A 179 18.81 -12.86 -8.06
CA THR A 179 18.41 -11.46 -8.27
C THR A 179 17.89 -10.83 -6.97
N LYS A 180 17.13 -11.59 -6.19
CA LYS A 180 16.65 -11.19 -4.87
C LYS A 180 17.81 -10.99 -3.89
N ASP A 181 18.79 -11.89 -3.89
CA ASP A 181 19.98 -11.80 -3.05
C ASP A 181 20.84 -10.60 -3.44
N LYS A 182 21.07 -10.34 -4.74
CA LYS A 182 21.74 -9.11 -5.19
C LYS A 182 21.04 -7.83 -4.73
N ARG A 183 19.70 -7.76 -4.82
CA ARG A 183 18.92 -6.62 -4.29
C ARG A 183 19.07 -6.51 -2.77
N TYR A 184 18.99 -7.63 -2.07
CA TYR A 184 19.16 -7.69 -0.63
C TYR A 184 20.55 -7.17 -0.21
N GLN A 185 21.62 -7.62 -0.87
CA GLN A 185 22.99 -7.16 -0.62
C GLN A 185 23.16 -5.66 -0.90
N ILE A 186 22.57 -5.13 -1.98
CA ILE A 186 22.60 -3.68 -2.28
C ILE A 186 21.92 -2.87 -1.18
N GLU A 187 20.75 -3.31 -0.71
CA GLU A 187 20.05 -2.65 0.40
C GLU A 187 20.80 -2.80 1.74
N LEU A 188 21.49 -3.93 1.94
CA LEU A 188 22.38 -4.15 3.08
C LEU A 188 23.61 -3.23 3.04
N GLU A 189 24.20 -2.99 1.87
CA GLU A 189 25.31 -2.04 1.70
C GLU A 189 24.86 -0.60 1.97
N LYS A 190 23.69 -0.19 1.45
CA LYS A 190 23.08 1.11 1.81
C LYS A 190 22.80 1.20 3.31
N ALA A 191 22.30 0.12 3.91
CA ALA A 191 22.07 0.05 5.35
C ALA A 191 23.38 0.09 6.15
N ARG A 192 24.49 -0.44 5.61
CA ARG A 192 25.83 -0.40 6.21
C ARG A 192 26.39 1.03 6.23
N ASP A 193 26.18 1.80 5.17
CA ASP A 193 26.56 3.22 5.16
C ASP A 193 25.72 4.04 6.17
N ASN A 194 24.44 3.69 6.34
CA ASN A 194 23.59 4.22 7.41
C ASN A 194 23.98 3.70 8.81
N PHE A 195 24.63 2.54 8.91
CA PHE A 195 25.12 1.96 10.17
C PHE A 195 26.27 2.78 10.77
N PHE A 196 27.12 3.38 9.92
CA PHE A 196 28.13 4.35 10.38
C PHE A 196 27.51 5.63 10.95
N ILE A 197 26.29 6.00 10.52
CA ILE A 197 25.53 7.13 11.06
C ILE A 197 24.87 6.76 12.41
N LEU A 198 24.45 5.51 12.60
CA LEU A 198 23.87 5.02 13.85
C LEU A 198 24.81 5.12 15.06
N ASN A 199 26.09 4.77 14.89
CA ASN A 199 27.10 4.93 15.95
C ASN A 199 27.36 6.40 16.34
N LYS A 200 26.91 7.35 15.53
CA LYS A 200 27.03 8.79 15.78
C LYS A 200 25.74 9.41 16.32
N TYR A 201 24.62 8.69 16.37
CA TYR A 201 23.34 9.24 16.85
C TYR A 201 23.34 9.31 18.38
N ASP A 202 23.66 10.49 18.91
CA ASP A 202 23.50 10.78 20.33
C ASP A 202 22.10 11.37 20.59
N LEU A 203 21.25 10.58 21.25
CA LEU A 203 19.91 11.03 21.68
C LEU A 203 19.93 12.31 22.51
N LYS A 204 21.05 12.61 23.20
CA LYS A 204 21.24 13.82 24.02
C LYS A 204 21.70 15.03 23.23
N TYR A 205 22.00 14.90 21.93
CA TYR A 205 22.46 16.00 21.09
C TYR A 205 21.55 17.24 21.18
N TYR A 206 20.22 17.05 21.16
CA TYR A 206 19.26 18.16 21.26
C TYR A 206 19.32 18.91 22.60
N ASP A 207 19.72 18.22 23.68
CA ASP A 207 19.90 18.83 24.99
C ASP A 207 21.20 19.67 25.05
N THR A 208 22.21 19.35 24.22
CA THR A 208 23.47 20.10 24.15
C THR A 208 23.36 21.46 23.45
N LEU A 209 22.33 21.68 22.64
CA LEU A 209 22.13 22.94 21.94
C LEU A 209 21.68 24.03 22.92
N VAL A 210 22.53 25.02 23.17
CA VAL A 210 22.25 26.13 24.09
C VAL A 210 21.46 27.22 23.37
N ILE A 211 20.29 27.57 23.90
CA ILE A 211 19.52 28.73 23.41
C ILE A 211 20.17 29.97 24.01
N SER A 212 20.51 30.94 23.16
CA SER A 212 21.09 32.20 23.64
C SER A 212 20.13 32.93 24.57
N ASP A 213 20.64 33.47 25.68
CA ASP A 213 19.86 34.28 26.63
C ASP A 213 19.21 35.52 25.96
N ASN A 214 19.73 35.95 24.81
CA ASN A 214 19.22 37.08 24.03
C ASN A 214 18.08 36.69 23.06
N ALA A 215 17.73 35.41 22.96
CA ALA A 215 16.68 34.92 22.09
C ALA A 215 15.32 35.15 22.75
N ARG A 216 14.45 35.94 22.12
CA ARG A 216 13.11 36.19 22.65
C ARG A 216 12.18 35.06 22.24
N VAL A 217 11.29 34.67 23.15
CA VAL A 217 10.23 33.72 22.83
C VAL A 217 9.18 34.44 21.98
N LEU A 218 9.02 34.00 20.74
CA LEU A 218 8.03 34.53 19.81
C LEU A 218 6.71 33.77 19.89
N TYR A 219 6.79 32.46 20.13
CA TYR A 219 5.66 31.55 20.10
C TYR A 219 5.81 30.46 21.15
N ILE A 220 4.74 30.19 21.89
CA ILE A 220 4.59 28.99 22.73
C ILE A 220 3.27 28.32 22.37
N LYS A 221 3.31 27.05 21.98
CA LYS A 221 2.13 26.20 21.89
C LYS A 221 2.23 25.06 22.89
N ASN A 222 1.45 25.21 23.95
CA ASN A 222 1.02 24.08 24.76
C ASN A 222 -0.37 23.69 24.25
N PHE A 223 -0.52 22.44 23.85
CA PHE A 223 -1.82 21.95 23.43
C PHE A 223 -2.69 21.74 24.68
N GLY A 224 -3.81 22.45 24.75
CA GLY A 224 -4.90 22.20 25.68
C GLY A 224 -6.13 21.70 24.92
N ASN A 225 -7.29 21.68 25.57
CA ASN A 225 -8.57 21.35 24.92
C ASN A 225 -9.06 22.47 23.96
N ASP A 226 -8.30 23.55 23.82
CA ASP A 226 -8.67 24.72 23.04
C ASP A 226 -8.28 24.58 21.56
N THR A 227 -9.27 24.78 20.69
CA THR A 227 -9.20 24.63 19.23
C THR A 227 -8.83 25.92 18.49
N ALA A 228 -8.54 27.02 19.20
CA ALA A 228 -8.24 28.31 18.59
C ALA A 228 -7.06 28.23 17.60
N LYS A 229 -7.31 28.67 16.35
CA LYS A 229 -6.37 28.60 15.20
C LYS A 229 -5.45 29.84 15.06
N SER A 230 -5.67 30.88 15.85
CA SER A 230 -4.92 32.13 15.80
C SER A 230 -4.46 32.54 17.20
N PHE A 231 -3.29 33.18 17.27
CA PHE A 231 -2.70 33.66 18.51
C PHE A 231 -2.47 35.18 18.47
N PRO A 232 -2.33 35.82 19.65
CA PRO A 232 -1.82 37.17 19.74
C PRO A 232 -0.47 37.30 19.01
N GLY A 233 -0.20 38.46 18.42
CA GLY A 233 1.08 38.74 17.74
C GLY A 233 1.14 38.32 16.26
N GLY A 234 0.02 37.99 15.63
CA GLY A 234 -0.02 37.70 14.19
C GLY A 234 0.56 36.34 13.81
N ILE A 235 0.62 35.41 14.77
CA ILE A 235 1.05 34.03 14.54
C ILE A 235 -0.19 33.14 14.46
N ALA A 236 -0.24 32.29 13.44
CA ALA A 236 -1.32 31.32 13.24
C ALA A 236 -0.74 29.96 12.90
N TYR A 237 -1.56 28.91 12.96
CA TYR A 237 -1.15 27.60 12.45
C TYR A 237 -2.20 26.99 11.52
N GLN A 238 -1.72 26.11 10.64
CA GLN A 238 -2.52 25.34 9.72
C GLN A 238 -2.08 23.89 9.74
N ILE A 239 -3.05 22.99 9.56
CA ILE A 239 -2.80 21.58 9.33
C ILE A 239 -2.96 21.34 7.82
N ILE A 240 -1.90 20.89 7.16
CA ILE A 240 -1.96 20.47 5.75
C ILE A 240 -1.82 18.95 5.75
N ARG A 241 -2.84 18.26 5.27
CA ARG A 241 -2.90 16.80 5.25
C ARG A 241 -2.96 16.29 3.84
N SER A 242 -2.49 15.07 3.64
CA SER A 242 -2.71 14.34 2.40
C SER A 242 -4.21 14.10 2.14
N ASN A 243 -4.56 13.98 0.86
CA ASN A 243 -5.91 13.59 0.45
C ASN A 243 -6.08 12.07 0.50
N ILE A 244 -5.90 11.50 1.69
CA ILE A 244 -5.97 10.06 1.97
C ILE A 244 -6.86 9.79 3.18
N ASN A 245 -7.24 8.53 3.37
CA ASN A 245 -8.00 8.12 4.54
C ASN A 245 -7.10 7.93 5.75
N TYR A 246 -7.44 8.61 6.84
CA TYR A 246 -6.79 8.42 8.13
C TYR A 246 -7.58 7.45 9.01
N LYS A 247 -6.87 6.49 9.60
CA LYS A 247 -7.35 5.66 10.71
C LYS A 247 -7.44 6.48 11.99
N SER A 248 -6.53 7.44 12.17
CA SER A 248 -6.58 8.45 13.22
C SER A 248 -6.30 9.80 12.58
N GLU A 249 -7.27 10.71 12.63
CA GLU A 249 -7.13 12.04 12.01
C GLU A 249 -5.98 12.83 12.66
N PRO A 250 -5.19 13.59 11.88
CA PRO A 250 -4.24 14.53 12.42
C PRO A 250 -4.93 15.66 13.17
N GLY A 251 -4.34 16.11 14.27
CA GLY A 251 -4.94 17.16 15.09
C GLY A 251 -4.54 17.11 16.56
N ILE A 252 -5.10 18.05 17.33
CA ILE A 252 -4.93 18.10 18.77
C ILE A 252 -5.78 16.99 19.39
N LYS A 253 -5.14 16.09 20.14
CA LYS A 253 -5.82 14.98 20.80
C LYS A 253 -5.06 14.52 22.05
N LEU A 254 -5.71 13.66 22.82
CA LEU A 254 -5.14 13.16 24.06
C LEU A 254 -3.91 12.30 23.80
N CYS A 255 -2.84 12.56 24.54
CA CYS A 255 -1.62 11.78 24.57
C CYS A 255 -1.12 11.73 26.03
N SER A 256 -1.30 10.56 26.66
CA SER A 256 -1.00 10.34 28.08
C SER A 256 0.48 10.48 28.45
N LYS A 257 1.38 10.55 27.46
CA LYS A 257 2.81 10.74 27.67
C LYS A 257 3.19 12.17 28.00
N PHE A 258 2.35 13.14 27.67
CA PHE A 258 2.59 14.54 28.01
C PHE A 258 1.81 14.94 29.26
N SER A 259 2.42 15.76 30.12
CA SER A 259 1.82 16.21 31.38
C SER A 259 0.54 17.05 31.18
N SER A 260 0.41 17.76 30.06
CA SER A 260 -0.83 18.49 29.72
C SER A 260 -1.97 17.57 29.26
N GLY A 261 -1.68 16.29 29.01
CA GLY A 261 -2.63 15.31 28.47
C GLY A 261 -2.98 15.49 27.00
N TYR A 262 -2.71 16.64 26.37
CA TYR A 262 -3.00 16.94 24.97
C TYR A 262 -1.73 17.22 24.17
N ALA A 263 -1.70 16.77 22.91
CA ALA A 263 -0.61 16.98 21.97
C ALA A 263 -1.15 17.05 20.53
N PHE A 264 -0.36 17.57 19.61
CA PHE A 264 -0.66 17.45 18.19
C PHE A 264 -0.16 16.10 17.68
N GLY A 265 -1.09 15.24 17.27
CA GLY A 265 -0.77 13.98 16.59
C GLY A 265 -0.81 14.16 15.08
N PHE A 266 0.17 13.60 14.39
CA PHE A 266 0.28 13.67 12.93
C PHE A 266 -0.67 12.71 12.19
N GLY A 267 -1.43 11.92 12.93
CA GLY A 267 -2.40 10.96 12.43
C GLY A 267 -1.81 9.58 12.16
N LYS A 268 -2.71 8.66 11.82
CA LYS A 268 -2.40 7.32 11.30
C LYS A 268 -3.18 7.11 10.04
N THR A 269 -2.57 6.52 9.02
CA THR A 269 -3.28 6.19 7.78
C THR A 269 -3.81 4.76 7.84
N TYR A 270 -4.60 4.35 6.84
CA TYR A 270 -4.93 2.93 6.62
C TYR A 270 -3.86 2.16 5.84
N CYS A 271 -2.71 2.78 5.61
CA CYS A 271 -1.65 2.17 4.86
C CYS A 271 -0.94 1.10 5.69
N GLU A 272 -1.02 -0.13 5.20
CA GLU A 272 -0.43 -1.30 5.85
C GLU A 272 0.99 -1.56 5.33
N ASP A 273 1.22 -1.37 4.03
CA ASP A 273 2.50 -1.56 3.35
C ASP A 273 2.66 -0.57 2.16
N ASN A 274 3.90 -0.30 1.73
CA ASN A 274 4.25 0.58 0.60
C ASN A 274 3.78 2.04 0.71
N CYS A 275 3.73 2.58 1.92
CA CYS A 275 3.59 4.02 2.14
C CYS A 275 4.86 4.82 1.90
N TYR A 276 5.96 4.10 1.68
CA TYR A 276 7.31 4.61 1.62
C TYR A 276 7.61 5.01 0.19
N GLU A 277 7.62 6.31 -0.05
CA GLU A 277 8.30 6.82 -1.22
C GLU A 277 9.64 7.42 -0.77
N ASP A 278 10.61 7.42 -1.67
CA ASP A 278 11.93 7.96 -1.35
C ASP A 278 11.78 9.45 -1.02
N ILE A 279 11.90 9.79 0.28
CA ILE A 279 11.65 11.12 0.83
C ILE A 279 12.52 12.21 0.20
N ASP A 280 13.64 11.83 -0.44
CA ASP A 280 14.53 12.76 -1.12
C ASP A 280 14.19 12.91 -2.62
N LYS A 281 13.30 12.08 -3.18
CA LYS A 281 12.86 12.16 -4.58
C LYS A 281 11.60 12.99 -4.80
N ILE A 282 10.82 13.22 -3.75
CA ILE A 282 9.52 13.89 -3.83
C ILE A 282 9.54 15.10 -2.92
N GLN A 283 9.05 16.23 -3.41
CA GLN A 283 8.92 17.40 -2.56
C GLN A 283 8.02 17.08 -1.36
N TYR A 284 8.43 17.50 -0.16
CA TYR A 284 7.67 17.19 1.05
C TYR A 284 6.21 17.71 1.00
N THR A 285 5.94 18.75 0.22
CA THR A 285 4.58 19.28 -0.03
C THR A 285 3.74 18.41 -0.97
N GLU A 286 4.34 17.50 -1.70
CA GLU A 286 3.69 16.61 -2.68
C GLU A 286 3.61 15.17 -2.18
N HIS A 287 4.35 14.82 -1.13
CA HIS A 287 4.37 13.46 -0.57
C HIS A 287 2.96 12.90 -0.27
N PRO A 288 2.60 11.70 -0.74
CA PRO A 288 1.23 11.18 -0.66
C PRO A 288 0.81 10.80 0.76
N TYR A 289 1.77 10.50 1.65
CA TYR A 289 1.50 10.12 3.05
C TYR A 289 2.13 11.13 4.00
N LYS A 290 1.57 12.33 4.07
CA LYS A 290 2.11 13.40 4.91
C LYS A 290 1.07 14.07 5.77
N THR A 291 1.56 14.65 6.85
CA THR A 291 0.88 15.69 7.61
C THR A 291 1.89 16.78 7.92
N ILE A 292 1.51 18.04 7.68
CA ILE A 292 2.31 19.22 7.97
C ILE A 292 1.56 20.04 9.02
N PHE A 293 2.25 20.32 10.13
CA PHE A 293 1.87 21.34 11.08
C PHE A 293 2.63 22.62 10.74
N ARG A 294 1.95 23.56 10.08
CA ARG A 294 2.54 24.82 9.63
C ARG A 294 2.27 25.93 10.62
N ILE A 295 3.30 26.65 11.03
CA ILE A 295 3.23 27.88 11.82
C ILE A 295 3.51 29.04 10.86
N TYR A 296 2.61 30.02 10.81
CA TYR A 296 2.73 31.20 9.96
C TYR A 296 3.01 32.45 10.78
N PHE A 297 3.87 33.31 10.24
CA PHE A 297 4.13 34.64 10.75
C PHE A 297 3.50 35.68 9.80
N LYS A 298 2.77 36.65 10.36
CA LYS A 298 2.18 37.74 9.57
C LYS A 298 3.22 38.50 8.77
N ASP A 299 4.36 38.78 9.41
CA ASP A 299 5.51 39.48 8.82
C ASP A 299 6.73 38.55 8.81
N SER A 300 7.69 38.83 7.93
CA SER A 300 8.96 38.10 7.89
C SER A 300 9.70 38.25 9.22
N THR A 301 9.86 37.16 9.96
CA THR A 301 10.35 37.17 11.34
C THR A 301 11.68 36.44 11.45
N LEU A 302 12.67 36.99 12.15
CA LEU A 302 13.95 36.30 12.33
C LEU A 302 13.76 35.16 13.33
N ILE A 303 13.98 33.91 12.90
CA ILE A 303 13.90 32.73 13.75
C ILE A 303 15.31 32.27 14.08
N THR A 304 15.63 32.17 15.37
CA THR A 304 16.94 31.69 15.84
C THR A 304 16.91 30.23 16.26
N TYR A 305 15.83 29.82 16.93
CA TYR A 305 15.64 28.43 17.36
C TYR A 305 14.19 27.98 17.27
N VAL A 306 14.01 26.69 17.05
CA VAL A 306 12.73 25.97 17.22
C VAL A 306 12.96 24.82 18.18
N SER A 307 12.09 24.66 19.17
CA SER A 307 12.10 23.50 20.06
C SER A 307 10.70 22.96 20.29
N PHE A 308 10.62 21.67 20.59
CA PHE A 308 9.39 21.00 21.02
C PHE A 308 9.73 19.68 21.68
N LYS A 309 8.74 19.07 22.31
CA LYS A 309 8.82 17.68 22.75
C LYS A 309 8.10 16.79 21.75
N TRP A 310 8.58 15.57 21.57
CA TRP A 310 7.93 14.58 20.71
C TRP A 310 7.92 13.19 21.35
N VAL A 311 7.00 12.36 20.88
CA VAL A 311 6.93 10.93 21.21
C VAL A 311 6.31 10.19 20.03
N GLU A 312 6.79 9.00 19.75
CA GLU A 312 6.15 8.10 18.78
C GLU A 312 5.40 7.00 19.55
N MET A 313 4.12 6.84 19.25
CA MET A 313 3.21 5.94 19.98
C MET A 313 2.95 4.65 19.21
N ASN A 314 2.81 3.53 19.92
CA ASN A 314 2.44 2.19 19.44
C ASN A 314 3.47 1.40 18.61
N GLY A 315 4.57 2.00 18.15
CA GLY A 315 5.62 1.31 17.39
C GLY A 315 6.51 2.30 16.64
N ASN A 316 7.36 1.77 15.76
CA ASN A 316 8.16 2.53 14.80
C ASN A 316 8.05 1.85 13.45
N TRP A 317 7.06 2.25 12.67
CA TRP A 317 6.93 1.80 11.28
C TRP A 317 6.74 3.02 10.41
N GLY A 318 7.81 3.44 9.76
CA GLY A 318 7.72 4.36 8.66
C GLY A 318 7.74 5.84 8.96
N SER A 319 7.05 6.25 10.02
CA SER A 319 6.81 7.67 10.27
C SER A 319 8.13 8.39 10.54
N GLY A 320 8.48 9.32 9.65
CA GLY A 320 9.68 10.13 9.75
C GLY A 320 9.33 11.61 9.64
N GLY A 321 9.65 12.38 10.67
CA GLY A 321 9.40 13.81 10.69
C GLY A 321 10.63 14.67 10.47
N MET A 322 10.42 15.90 10.01
CA MET A 322 11.45 16.87 9.66
C MET A 322 10.92 18.29 9.89
N VAL A 323 11.82 19.26 10.00
CA VAL A 323 11.47 20.68 10.08
C VAL A 323 11.95 21.42 8.83
N TYR A 324 11.07 22.26 8.28
CA TYR A 324 11.38 23.13 7.15
C TYR A 324 11.10 24.59 7.50
N ILE A 325 11.94 25.50 6.99
CA ILE A 325 11.81 26.95 7.15
C ILE A 325 11.66 27.54 5.75
N ASN A 326 10.55 28.22 5.48
CA ASN A 326 10.21 28.70 4.12
C ASN A 326 10.32 27.62 3.02
N GLY A 327 10.13 26.34 3.38
CA GLY A 327 10.24 25.20 2.47
C GLY A 327 11.64 24.59 2.31
N ASN A 328 12.68 25.17 2.93
CA ASN A 328 14.01 24.58 3.00
C ASN A 328 14.11 23.65 4.20
N LYS A 329 14.71 22.46 4.02
CA LYS A 329 14.90 21.47 5.10
C LYS A 329 16.01 21.93 6.05
N PHE A 330 15.78 21.83 7.36
CA PHE A 330 16.75 22.21 8.39
C PHE A 330 17.18 21.05 9.27
N GLY A 331 18.40 21.16 9.79
CA GLY A 331 19.07 20.15 10.62
C GLY A 331 20.16 19.42 9.84
N THR A 332 20.97 18.63 10.56
CA THR A 332 21.99 17.78 9.97
C THR A 332 21.63 16.33 10.21
N ALA A 333 21.81 15.46 9.21
CA ALA A 333 21.61 14.03 9.42
C ALA A 333 22.61 13.53 10.47
N PRO A 334 22.18 12.71 11.45
CA PRO A 334 20.84 12.13 11.66
C PRO A 334 19.89 12.93 12.58
N TYR A 335 20.28 14.11 13.07
CA TYR A 335 19.53 14.95 14.03
C TYR A 335 18.47 15.87 13.41
N GLN A 336 18.22 15.73 12.11
CA GLN A 336 17.11 16.41 11.44
C GLN A 336 15.77 15.66 11.57
N TYR A 337 15.81 14.40 12.04
CA TYR A 337 14.64 13.52 12.10
C TYR A 337 13.88 13.61 13.42
N ILE A 338 12.54 13.60 13.31
CA ILE A 338 11.58 13.39 14.39
C ILE A 338 11.03 11.98 14.23
N GLY A 339 10.94 11.21 15.32
CA GLY A 339 10.60 9.78 15.25
C GLY A 339 11.79 8.90 15.63
N ILE A 340 11.52 7.64 15.93
CA ILE A 340 12.55 6.70 16.38
C ILE A 340 13.52 6.40 15.24
N TYR A 341 14.81 6.60 15.48
CA TYR A 341 15.87 6.23 14.54
C TYR A 341 16.55 4.91 14.97
N PRO A 342 16.87 3.99 14.05
CA PRO A 342 16.53 4.02 12.62
C PRO A 342 15.01 3.89 12.42
N PRO A 343 14.44 4.55 11.39
CA PRO A 343 13.02 4.43 11.09
C PRO A 343 12.67 2.98 10.73
N SER A 344 11.41 2.60 10.93
CA SER A 344 10.87 1.29 10.52
C SER A 344 11.51 0.08 11.20
N ASN A 345 12.01 0.23 12.43
CA ASN A 345 12.60 -0.89 13.18
C ASN A 345 11.57 -1.74 13.96
N MET A 346 10.28 -1.40 13.89
CA MET A 346 9.15 -2.06 14.56
C MET A 346 9.21 -2.04 16.10
N LEU A 347 10.20 -1.38 16.69
CA LEU A 347 10.34 -1.28 18.14
C LEU A 347 9.37 -0.23 18.68
N LYS A 348 8.76 -0.56 19.81
CA LYS A 348 7.91 0.36 20.56
C LYS A 348 8.78 1.14 21.54
N ASP A 349 8.90 2.45 21.33
CA ASP A 349 9.59 3.36 22.23
C ASP A 349 8.84 4.68 22.39
N GLU A 350 7.97 4.70 23.40
CA GLU A 350 7.12 5.85 23.70
C GLU A 350 7.76 6.82 24.71
N THR A 351 9.09 6.91 24.70
CA THR A 351 9.83 7.87 25.54
C THR A 351 9.67 9.27 24.96
N VAL A 352 9.27 10.23 25.80
CA VAL A 352 9.19 11.64 25.41
C VAL A 352 10.59 12.20 25.28
N ARG A 353 10.88 12.81 24.13
CA ARG A 353 12.18 13.40 23.80
C ARG A 353 12.05 14.88 23.51
N ASN A 354 13.12 15.61 23.76
CA ASN A 354 13.24 17.01 23.32
C ASN A 354 13.79 17.03 21.89
N TYR A 355 13.26 17.94 21.09
CA TYR A 355 13.81 18.35 19.81
C TYR A 355 14.20 19.82 19.91
N LYS A 356 15.37 20.15 19.38
CA LYS A 356 15.85 21.52 19.30
C LYS A 356 16.63 21.71 18.00
N LEU A 357 16.33 22.78 17.29
CA LEU A 357 16.92 23.11 16.02
C LEU A 357 17.35 24.57 16.02
N LYS A 358 18.59 24.83 15.64
CA LYS A 358 19.12 26.15 15.35
C LYS A 358 18.77 26.54 13.91
N VAL A 359 18.30 27.76 13.70
CA VAL A 359 17.81 28.25 12.40
C VAL A 359 18.61 29.47 11.93
N ASP A 360 18.57 30.58 12.69
CA ASP A 360 19.19 31.87 12.38
C ASP A 360 18.82 32.45 10.99
N GLU A 361 17.55 32.33 10.59
CA GLU A 361 17.03 32.80 9.31
C GLU A 361 15.67 33.50 9.43
N TYR A 362 15.37 34.40 8.48
CA TYR A 362 14.05 35.03 8.37
C TYR A 362 13.01 34.05 7.80
N ALA A 363 11.90 33.87 8.51
CA ALA A 363 10.82 32.96 8.13
C ALA A 363 9.47 33.69 7.98
N LYS A 364 8.72 33.28 6.97
CA LYS A 364 7.27 33.51 6.86
C LYS A 364 6.47 32.32 7.40
N TYR A 365 7.06 31.14 7.37
CA TYR A 365 6.47 29.95 7.99
C TYR A 365 7.51 28.90 8.39
N ILE A 366 7.13 28.09 9.37
CA ILE A 366 7.83 26.88 9.81
C ILE A 366 6.91 25.70 9.57
N ASP A 367 7.41 24.66 8.93
CA ASP A 367 6.70 23.40 8.73
C ASP A 367 7.34 22.31 9.57
N ILE A 368 6.57 21.76 10.50
CA ILE A 368 6.91 20.48 11.13
C ILE A 368 6.14 19.42 10.35
N VAL A 369 6.86 18.56 9.66
CA VAL A 369 6.31 17.59 8.72
C VAL A 369 6.52 16.20 9.31
N VAL A 370 5.54 15.31 9.16
CA VAL A 370 5.75 13.86 9.26
C VAL A 370 5.33 13.24 7.95
N LEU A 371 6.27 12.50 7.35
CA LEU A 371 6.12 11.73 6.13
C LEU A 371 5.93 10.25 6.48
N ASP A 372 5.59 9.45 5.47
CA ASP A 372 5.50 8.00 5.58
C ASP A 372 4.59 7.51 6.72
N ILE A 373 3.51 8.26 6.97
CA ILE A 373 2.57 7.98 8.07
C ILE A 373 1.89 6.63 7.82
N SER A 374 2.16 5.66 8.70
CA SER A 374 1.62 4.30 8.61
C SER A 374 0.35 4.09 9.46
N ASN A 375 -0.16 2.86 9.47
CA ASN A 375 -1.25 2.44 10.35
C ASN A 375 -0.76 1.98 11.75
N VAL A 376 0.55 1.83 11.96
CA VAL A 376 1.14 1.19 13.15
C VAL A 376 1.50 2.25 14.18
N SER A 377 2.28 3.27 13.80
CA SER A 377 2.78 4.30 14.71
C SER A 377 2.15 5.65 14.46
N GLU A 378 2.25 6.54 15.46
CA GLU A 378 1.88 7.95 15.30
C GLU A 378 2.84 8.81 16.10
N ILE A 379 3.39 9.83 15.46
CA ILE A 379 4.19 10.86 16.11
C ILE A 379 3.28 11.92 16.71
N PHE A 380 3.58 12.30 17.95
CA PHE A 380 2.96 13.41 18.66
C PHE A 380 4.01 14.45 19.01
N ILE A 381 3.64 15.72 18.93
CA ILE A 381 4.46 16.84 19.39
C ILE A 381 3.70 17.71 20.40
N ASN A 382 4.44 18.33 21.32
CA ASN A 382 3.92 19.26 22.30
C ASN A 382 4.97 20.30 22.72
N ASN A 383 4.55 21.34 23.44
CA ASN A 383 5.40 22.41 23.96
C ASN A 383 6.28 23.04 22.87
N ILE A 384 5.67 23.42 21.75
CA ILE A 384 6.40 24.05 20.65
C ILE A 384 6.80 25.45 21.09
N VAL A 385 8.10 25.77 21.02
CA VAL A 385 8.63 27.10 21.31
C VAL A 385 9.44 27.57 20.10
N VAL A 386 9.13 28.78 19.63
CA VAL A 386 9.90 29.46 18.58
C VAL A 386 10.59 30.67 19.18
N TYR A 387 11.88 30.78 18.94
CA TYR A 387 12.72 31.88 19.42
C TYR A 387 13.18 32.75 18.25
N GLY A 388 13.28 34.06 18.49
CA GLY A 388 13.60 35.00 17.41
C GLY A 388 13.42 36.46 17.80
N LYS A 389 13.30 37.33 16.78
CA LYS A 389 13.10 38.78 16.94
C LYS A 389 12.21 39.37 15.86
#